data_AF-A0A3M7MIC4-F1
#
_entry.id   AF-A0A3M7MIC4-F1
#
_cell.length_a   1.000
_cell.length_b   1.000
_cell.length_c   1.000
_cell.angle_alpha   90.00
_cell.angle_beta   90.00
_cell.angle_gamma   90.00
#
_symmetry.space_group_name_H-M   'P 1'
#
loop_
_entity.id
_entity.type
_entity.pdbx_description
1 polymer ?
#
loop_
_entity_poly.entity_id
_entity_poly.type
_entity_poly.pdbx_seq_one_letter_code
_entity_poly.pdbx_strand_id
1 'polypeptide(L)'
;MPKEKNYNPVQEAKKAEKQKQLRKQKANLQTQRNEKLARRNPNRLQRDIETLKELDQNGSIRPHERQRLQELEKDLAAVNKARAALGDKAPVFKPERRFDNDDRGERGDRGGRGGGRGGGVLGKRTRDGQRKADDSSDTDDDVKHIPMPRDTPPPIPQRYQARHAQAEDAPQEPKKATIVYEAAPQVRDLLKEATRFMPASVAQKVKLAKGEGRLLEPEEFDKLREEGYMDEKKPRTAGKDAQEEDELDTFLKSTSAGEMAEKAAEAAVQEAEYDMMAAEVKGQMKGISKEAEVAENTLKRVQIEEVEDEDL
;
A
#
# COMPACT_ATOMS: atom_id res chain seq x y z
N MET A 1 -49.20 -14.76 -15.70
CA MET A 1 -48.59 -15.18 -16.98
C MET A 1 -47.15 -14.68 -17.01
N PRO A 2 -46.15 -15.56 -16.86
CA PRO A 2 -44.74 -15.16 -16.93
C PRO A 2 -44.49 -14.59 -18.33
N LYS A 3 -44.12 -13.32 -18.41
CA LYS A 3 -43.76 -12.65 -19.68
C LYS A 3 -42.63 -13.46 -20.31
N GLU A 4 -42.93 -14.13 -21.43
CA GLU A 4 -41.94 -14.84 -22.22
C GLU A 4 -40.82 -13.84 -22.53
N LYS A 5 -39.64 -14.09 -21.96
CA LYS A 5 -38.48 -13.27 -22.25
C LYS A 5 -38.30 -13.32 -23.76
N ASN A 6 -38.44 -12.18 -24.44
CA ASN A 6 -38.13 -12.04 -25.85
C ASN A 6 -36.67 -12.45 -26.08
N TYR A 7 -36.46 -13.75 -26.32
CA TYR A 7 -35.17 -14.33 -26.61
C TYR A 7 -34.88 -14.00 -28.07
N ASN A 8 -34.14 -12.93 -28.28
CA ASN A 8 -33.55 -12.69 -29.58
C ASN A 8 -32.40 -13.71 -29.75
N PRO A 9 -32.52 -14.70 -30.66
CA PRO A 9 -31.55 -15.79 -30.80
C PRO A 9 -30.14 -15.26 -31.13
N VAL A 10 -30.06 -14.12 -31.81
CA VAL A 10 -28.79 -13.46 -32.13
C VAL A 10 -28.11 -12.90 -30.87
N GLN A 11 -28.89 -12.38 -29.92
CA GLN A 11 -28.35 -11.89 -28.66
C GLN A 11 -27.90 -13.04 -27.74
N GLU A 12 -28.62 -14.17 -27.76
CA GLU A 12 -28.22 -15.37 -27.03
C GLU A 12 -26.91 -15.95 -27.56
N ALA A 13 -26.76 -16.04 -28.88
CA ALA A 13 -25.52 -16.45 -29.53
C ALA A 13 -24.34 -15.55 -29.11
N LYS A 14 -24.50 -14.22 -29.18
CA LYS A 14 -23.48 -13.25 -28.74
C LYS A 14 -23.15 -13.37 -27.25
N LYS A 15 -24.15 -13.61 -26.39
CA LYS A 15 -23.94 -13.83 -24.95
C LYS A 15 -23.20 -15.14 -24.71
N ALA A 16 -23.54 -16.21 -25.41
CA ALA A 16 -22.86 -17.50 -25.32
C ALA A 16 -21.41 -17.40 -25.79
N GLU A 17 -21.15 -16.68 -26.89
CA GLU A 17 -19.78 -16.37 -27.35
C GLU A 17 -18.99 -15.57 -26.33
N LYS A 18 -19.56 -14.49 -25.78
CA LYS A 18 -18.93 -13.69 -24.71
C LYS A 18 -18.64 -14.52 -23.48
N GLN A 19 -19.57 -15.41 -23.06
CA GLN A 19 -19.35 -16.32 -21.95
C GLN A 19 -18.22 -17.32 -22.25
N LYS A 20 -18.16 -17.88 -23.46
CA LYS A 20 -17.04 -18.74 -23.91
C LYS A 20 -15.72 -17.98 -23.89
N GLN A 21 -15.69 -16.74 -24.37
CA GLN A 21 -14.51 -15.86 -24.32
C GLN A 21 -14.07 -15.59 -22.89
N LEU A 22 -15.00 -15.25 -21.99
CA LEU A 22 -14.70 -15.02 -20.57
C LEU A 22 -14.19 -16.29 -19.88
N ARG A 23 -14.76 -17.47 -20.20
CA ARG A 23 -14.26 -18.75 -19.69
C ARG A 23 -12.83 -19.03 -20.16
N LYS A 24 -12.52 -18.77 -21.45
CA LYS A 24 -11.16 -18.86 -21.99
C LYS A 24 -10.20 -17.88 -21.30
N GLN A 25 -10.61 -16.62 -21.12
CA GLN A 25 -9.80 -15.61 -20.43
C GLN A 25 -9.53 -16.01 -18.97
N LYS A 26 -10.55 -16.48 -18.24
CA LYS A 26 -10.40 -16.95 -16.85
C LYS A 26 -9.48 -18.18 -16.78
N ALA A 27 -9.61 -19.13 -17.70
CA ALA A 27 -8.72 -20.28 -17.79
C ALA A 27 -7.27 -19.85 -18.05
N ASN A 28 -7.04 -18.91 -18.97
CA ASN A 28 -5.70 -18.36 -19.25
C ASN A 28 -5.11 -17.62 -18.03
N LEU A 29 -5.92 -16.84 -17.31
CA LEU A 29 -5.46 -16.21 -16.06
C LEU A 29 -5.13 -17.25 -14.98
N GLN A 30 -5.90 -18.33 -14.91
CA GLN A 30 -5.64 -19.42 -13.97
C GLN A 30 -4.35 -20.17 -14.33
N THR A 31 -4.09 -20.45 -15.60
CA THR A 31 -2.82 -21.07 -16.03
C THR A 31 -1.64 -20.16 -15.73
N GLN A 32 -1.73 -18.86 -16.03
CA GLN A 32 -0.69 -17.88 -15.69
C GLN A 32 -0.43 -17.81 -14.17
N ARG A 33 -1.49 -17.83 -13.35
CA ARG A 33 -1.37 -17.89 -11.88
C ARG A 33 -0.70 -19.19 -11.43
N ASN A 34 -1.11 -20.33 -11.97
CA ASN A 34 -0.53 -21.63 -11.64
C ASN A 34 0.95 -21.68 -12.04
N GLU A 35 1.32 -21.15 -13.21
CA GLU A 35 2.72 -21.06 -13.64
C GLU A 35 3.55 -20.17 -12.72
N LYS A 36 3.01 -19.01 -12.34
CA LYS A 36 3.68 -18.11 -11.39
C LYS A 36 3.88 -18.76 -10.02
N LEU A 37 2.88 -19.48 -9.52
CA LEU A 37 2.98 -20.21 -8.26
C LEU A 37 3.94 -21.40 -8.35
N ALA A 38 3.89 -22.18 -9.44
CA ALA A 38 4.77 -23.34 -9.61
C ALA A 38 6.26 -22.95 -9.71
N ARG A 39 6.57 -21.74 -10.21
CA ARG A 39 7.92 -21.15 -10.19
C ARG A 39 8.46 -20.84 -8.79
N ARG A 40 7.63 -20.85 -7.74
CA ARG A 40 8.13 -20.76 -6.35
C ARG A 40 8.71 -22.12 -5.94
N ASN A 41 9.80 -22.09 -5.17
CA ASN A 41 10.50 -23.31 -4.74
C ASN A 41 9.86 -23.88 -3.46
N PRO A 42 9.21 -25.05 -3.50
CA PRO A 42 8.55 -25.66 -2.34
C PRO A 42 9.55 -26.06 -1.27
N ASN A 43 10.76 -26.52 -1.66
CA ASN A 43 11.78 -26.93 -0.70
C ASN A 43 12.26 -25.75 0.15
N ARG A 44 12.28 -24.54 -0.43
CA ARG A 44 12.61 -23.32 0.32
C ARG A 44 11.50 -22.95 1.30
N LEU A 45 10.25 -22.98 0.86
CA LEU A 45 9.09 -22.71 1.71
C LEU A 45 9.00 -23.70 2.88
N GLN A 46 9.29 -24.98 2.63
CA GLN A 46 9.35 -26.02 3.67
C GLN A 46 10.37 -25.69 4.75
N ARG A 47 11.59 -25.27 4.37
CA ARG A 47 12.60 -24.88 5.37
C ARG A 47 12.20 -23.64 6.16
N ASP A 48 11.67 -22.62 5.49
CA ASP A 48 11.22 -21.41 6.19
C ASP A 48 10.09 -21.76 7.19
N ILE A 49 9.20 -22.70 6.84
CA ILE A 49 8.18 -23.24 7.76
C ILE A 49 8.81 -24.03 8.90
N GLU A 50 9.78 -24.91 8.62
CA GLU A 50 10.47 -25.71 9.63
C GLU A 50 11.18 -24.80 10.63
N THR A 51 11.96 -23.81 10.18
CA THR A 51 12.63 -22.84 11.06
C THR A 51 11.64 -22.06 11.93
N LEU A 52 10.51 -21.59 11.38
CA LEU A 52 9.49 -20.88 12.16
C LEU A 52 8.73 -21.81 13.11
N LYS A 53 8.50 -23.07 12.74
CA LYS A 53 7.90 -24.08 13.63
C LYS A 53 8.83 -24.45 14.77
N GLU A 54 10.13 -24.56 14.51
CA GLU A 54 11.14 -24.76 15.55
C GLU A 54 11.15 -23.57 16.52
N LEU A 55 11.05 -22.33 16.03
CA LEU A 55 10.94 -21.14 16.89
C LEU A 55 9.62 -21.10 17.69
N ASP A 56 8.51 -21.57 17.12
CA ASP A 56 7.23 -21.69 17.83
C ASP A 56 7.30 -22.76 18.93
N GLN A 57 7.93 -23.91 18.65
CA GLN A 57 8.17 -24.98 19.62
C GLN A 57 9.11 -24.52 20.75
N ASN A 58 10.13 -23.72 20.42
CA ASN A 58 11.04 -23.13 21.40
C ASN A 58 10.41 -21.95 22.16
N GLY A 59 9.19 -21.51 21.80
CA GLY A 59 8.47 -20.43 22.46
C GLY A 59 9.00 -19.01 22.19
N SER A 60 9.97 -18.87 21.28
CA SER A 60 10.61 -17.59 20.95
C SER A 60 9.96 -16.85 19.76
N ILE A 61 8.81 -17.32 19.27
CA ILE A 61 8.17 -16.78 18.07
C ILE A 61 7.47 -15.44 18.32
N ARG A 62 7.62 -14.51 17.37
CA ARG A 62 6.92 -13.22 17.40
C ARG A 62 5.52 -13.31 16.76
N PRO A 63 4.58 -12.39 17.08
CA PRO A 63 3.24 -12.41 16.47
C PRO A 63 3.23 -12.33 14.94
N HIS A 64 4.12 -11.51 14.35
CA HIS A 64 4.26 -11.41 12.89
C HIS A 64 4.89 -12.67 12.28
N GLU A 65 5.73 -13.39 13.02
CA GLU A 65 6.30 -14.66 12.59
C GLU A 65 5.25 -15.78 12.57
N ARG A 66 4.30 -15.77 13.51
CA ARG A 66 3.12 -16.65 13.48
C ARG A 66 2.23 -16.39 12.26
N GLN A 67 1.99 -15.11 11.93
CA GLN A 67 1.26 -14.74 10.70
C GLN A 67 2.02 -15.23 9.46
N ARG A 68 3.33 -15.01 9.42
CA ARG A 68 4.20 -15.48 8.33
C ARG A 68 4.21 -17.00 8.20
N LEU A 69 4.21 -17.74 9.30
CA LEU A 69 4.08 -19.21 9.31
C LEU A 69 2.79 -19.62 8.60
N GLN A 70 1.65 -19.04 8.99
CA GLN A 70 0.35 -19.33 8.36
C GLN A 70 0.31 -18.98 6.87
N GLU A 71 0.94 -17.87 6.47
CA GLU A 71 1.06 -17.49 5.06
C GLU A 71 1.90 -18.48 4.27
N LEU A 72 3.07 -18.89 4.81
CA LEU A 72 3.96 -19.85 4.16
C LEU A 72 3.32 -21.23 4.02
N GLU A 73 2.55 -21.69 5.01
CA GLU A 73 1.81 -22.95 4.94
C GLU A 73 0.74 -22.92 3.82
N LYS A 74 0.00 -21.82 3.71
CA LYS A 74 -0.96 -21.60 2.61
C LYS A 74 -0.26 -21.55 1.26
N ASP A 75 0.88 -20.87 1.19
CA ASP A 75 1.68 -20.76 -0.03
C ASP A 75 2.25 -22.13 -0.46
N LEU A 76 2.74 -22.95 0.46
CA LEU A 76 3.19 -24.32 0.17
C LEU A 76 2.04 -25.13 -0.44
N ALA A 77 0.87 -25.12 0.20
CA ALA A 77 -0.32 -25.82 -0.31
C ALA A 77 -0.73 -25.32 -1.71
N ALA A 78 -0.71 -24.01 -1.93
CA ALA A 78 -1.02 -23.40 -3.23
C ALA A 78 0.01 -23.77 -4.32
N VAL A 79 1.31 -23.77 -3.99
CA VAL A 79 2.40 -24.16 -4.89
C VAL A 79 2.29 -25.63 -5.27
N ASN A 80 2.03 -26.52 -4.30
CA ASN A 80 1.84 -27.95 -4.58
C ASN A 80 0.61 -28.19 -5.46
N LYS A 81 -0.50 -27.49 -5.21
CA LYS A 81 -1.71 -27.57 -6.05
C LYS A 81 -1.45 -27.05 -7.47
N ALA A 82 -0.74 -25.93 -7.61
CA ALA A 82 -0.38 -25.35 -8.90
C ALA A 82 0.56 -26.27 -9.70
N ARG A 83 1.51 -26.92 -9.02
CA ARG A 83 2.41 -27.91 -9.63
C ARG A 83 1.69 -29.17 -10.07
N ALA A 84 0.79 -29.70 -9.24
CA ALA A 84 -0.05 -30.83 -9.62
C ALA A 84 -0.92 -30.50 -10.85
N ALA A 85 -1.45 -29.28 -10.94
CA ALA A 85 -2.21 -28.82 -12.09
C ALA A 85 -1.36 -28.63 -13.37
N LEU A 86 -0.06 -28.32 -13.23
CA LEU A 86 0.88 -28.19 -14.34
C LEU A 86 1.56 -29.51 -14.74
N GLY A 87 1.60 -30.50 -13.84
CA GLY A 87 2.26 -31.78 -14.04
C GLY A 87 3.73 -31.59 -14.46
N ASP A 88 4.11 -32.22 -15.57
CA ASP A 88 5.48 -32.21 -16.11
C ASP A 88 5.95 -30.83 -16.61
N LYS A 89 5.04 -29.86 -16.78
CA LYS A 89 5.40 -28.49 -17.15
C LYS A 89 5.95 -27.68 -15.97
N ALA A 90 5.84 -28.20 -14.75
CA ALA A 90 6.32 -27.50 -13.57
C ALA A 90 7.86 -27.46 -13.53
N PRO A 91 8.47 -26.31 -13.20
CA PRO A 91 9.90 -26.21 -13.05
C PRO A 91 10.40 -27.10 -11.90
N VAL A 92 11.35 -27.97 -12.20
CA VAL A 92 11.99 -28.84 -11.22
C VAL A 92 13.14 -28.09 -10.56
N PHE A 93 13.10 -27.98 -9.23
CA PHE A 93 14.17 -27.34 -8.46
C PHE A 93 15.13 -28.41 -8.01
N LYS A 94 16.41 -28.25 -8.35
CA LYS A 94 17.45 -29.10 -7.77
C LYS A 94 17.49 -28.84 -6.27
N PRO A 95 17.60 -29.89 -5.43
CA PRO A 95 17.88 -29.68 -4.02
C PRO A 95 19.14 -28.82 -3.90
N GLU A 96 19.12 -27.82 -3.03
CA GLU A 96 20.35 -27.07 -2.76
C GLU A 96 21.40 -28.08 -2.31
N ARG A 97 22.55 -28.01 -2.95
CA ARG A 97 23.72 -28.75 -2.49
C ARG A 97 23.99 -28.21 -1.10
N ARG A 98 23.68 -29.00 -0.07
CA ARG A 98 24.24 -28.75 1.25
C ARG A 98 25.74 -28.79 1.03
N PHE A 99 26.38 -27.63 1.18
CA PHE A 99 27.82 -27.59 1.34
C PHE A 99 28.07 -28.14 2.75
N ASP A 100 27.88 -29.45 2.91
CA ASP A 100 28.44 -30.16 4.03
C ASP A 100 29.94 -29.97 3.93
N ASN A 101 30.52 -29.34 4.95
CA ASN A 101 31.95 -29.04 5.08
C ASN A 101 32.75 -30.33 5.35
N ASP A 102 32.42 -31.44 4.69
CA ASP A 102 33.01 -32.77 4.88
C ASP A 102 33.57 -33.35 3.57
N ASP A 103 34.04 -32.49 2.65
CA ASP A 103 34.86 -32.93 1.52
C ASP A 103 36.06 -31.98 1.33
N ARG A 104 36.86 -31.89 2.40
CA ARG A 104 38.23 -31.34 2.39
C ARG A 104 39.28 -32.44 2.36
N GLY A 105 38.91 -33.63 1.91
CA GLY A 105 39.83 -34.75 1.81
C GLY A 105 39.37 -35.69 0.73
N GLU A 106 40.23 -35.89 -0.26
CA GLU A 106 40.25 -37.13 -1.04
C GLU A 106 39.37 -37.19 -2.30
N ARG A 107 39.69 -36.35 -3.30
CA ARG A 107 39.67 -36.82 -4.70
C ARG A 107 40.47 -35.95 -5.66
N GLY A 108 41.61 -36.51 -6.08
CA GLY A 108 41.94 -36.51 -7.50
C GLY A 108 43.01 -35.53 -7.93
N ASP A 109 44.24 -35.86 -7.58
CA ASP A 109 45.41 -35.68 -8.43
C ASP A 109 45.10 -36.19 -9.86
N ARG A 110 44.59 -35.31 -10.72
CA ARG A 110 44.56 -35.50 -12.18
C ARG A 110 44.64 -34.14 -12.85
N GLY A 111 45.76 -33.96 -13.55
CA GLY A 111 46.16 -32.71 -14.16
C GLY A 111 45.12 -32.10 -15.08
N GLY A 112 45.07 -30.78 -15.02
CA GLY A 112 44.22 -29.97 -15.89
C GLY A 112 44.56 -28.51 -15.71
N ARG A 113 45.62 -28.07 -16.40
CA ARG A 113 45.76 -26.66 -16.77
C ARG A 113 44.43 -26.17 -17.33
N GLY A 114 43.84 -25.13 -16.74
CA GLY A 114 42.80 -24.34 -17.38
C GLY A 114 41.51 -24.23 -16.59
N GLY A 115 41.22 -23.02 -16.14
CA GLY A 115 39.85 -22.53 -16.08
C GLY A 115 39.29 -22.41 -14.67
N GLY A 116 39.47 -21.22 -14.10
CA GLY A 116 38.82 -20.78 -12.88
C GLY A 116 37.34 -21.15 -12.82
N ARG A 117 36.97 -21.84 -11.75
CA ARG A 117 35.58 -22.02 -11.33
C ARG A 117 35.45 -21.53 -9.90
N GLY A 118 35.52 -20.21 -9.76
CA GLY A 118 35.06 -19.48 -8.59
C GLY A 118 34.11 -18.38 -9.05
N GLY A 119 32.82 -18.69 -9.07
CA GLY A 119 31.73 -17.70 -9.05
C GLY A 119 31.73 -16.67 -10.18
N GLY A 120 31.29 -17.08 -11.38
CA GLY A 120 30.82 -16.15 -12.41
C GLY A 120 29.52 -15.45 -11.97
N VAL A 121 29.62 -14.59 -10.96
CA VAL A 121 28.68 -13.50 -10.76
C VAL A 121 28.98 -12.52 -11.87
N LEU A 122 28.07 -12.47 -12.84
CA LEU A 122 27.81 -11.37 -13.76
C LEU A 122 29.01 -10.47 -14.04
N GLY A 123 29.68 -10.77 -15.15
CA GLY A 123 30.37 -9.84 -16.04
C GLY A 123 30.93 -8.55 -15.42
N LYS A 124 32.23 -8.35 -15.69
CA LYS A 124 33.03 -7.13 -15.49
C LYS A 124 33.74 -7.07 -14.14
N ARG A 125 34.81 -7.87 -13.99
CA ARG A 125 36.13 -7.48 -13.44
C ARG A 125 36.94 -8.73 -13.06
N THR A 126 37.78 -9.21 -13.97
CA THR A 126 38.98 -9.93 -13.54
C THR A 126 39.97 -8.90 -12.97
N ARG A 127 40.63 -9.25 -11.87
CA ARG A 127 41.55 -8.39 -11.11
C ARG A 127 42.72 -7.87 -11.97
N ASP A 128 43.01 -8.55 -13.08
CA ASP A 128 44.17 -8.28 -13.91
C ASP A 128 43.89 -7.41 -15.15
N GLY A 129 42.71 -6.78 -15.24
CA GLY A 129 42.48 -5.64 -16.15
C GLY A 129 42.64 -5.87 -17.66
N GLN A 130 43.02 -7.08 -18.10
CA GLN A 130 43.21 -7.41 -19.51
C GLN A 130 41.85 -7.64 -20.18
N ARG A 131 41.28 -6.56 -20.74
CA ARG A 131 40.27 -6.68 -21.79
C ARG A 131 41.00 -7.22 -23.03
N LYS A 132 40.57 -8.37 -23.56
CA LYS A 132 40.96 -8.80 -24.92
C LYS A 132 40.64 -7.67 -25.89
N ALA A 133 41.64 -7.23 -26.64
CA ALA A 133 41.61 -6.05 -27.51
C ALA A 133 41.36 -6.44 -28.98
N ASP A 134 40.73 -7.59 -29.20
CA ASP A 134 40.89 -8.33 -30.45
C ASP A 134 39.61 -8.33 -31.32
N ASP A 135 38.59 -7.54 -30.98
CA ASP A 135 37.22 -7.74 -31.53
C ASP A 135 36.58 -6.46 -32.11
N SER A 136 37.37 -5.61 -32.78
CA SER A 136 36.78 -4.49 -33.56
C SER A 136 37.73 -3.90 -34.61
N SER A 137 37.92 -4.58 -35.74
CA SER A 137 38.33 -3.90 -36.98
C SER A 137 37.72 -4.63 -38.19
N ASP A 138 36.63 -4.08 -38.72
CA ASP A 138 35.87 -4.59 -39.88
C ASP A 138 36.58 -4.25 -41.22
N THR A 139 37.91 -4.11 -41.19
CA THR A 139 38.74 -3.75 -42.34
C THR A 139 39.78 -4.83 -42.61
N ASP A 140 39.93 -5.21 -43.88
CA ASP A 140 40.90 -6.20 -44.34
C ASP A 140 42.33 -5.82 -43.95
N ASP A 141 43.14 -6.82 -43.59
CA ASP A 141 44.51 -6.60 -43.10
C ASP A 141 45.41 -5.89 -44.12
N ASP A 142 45.17 -6.07 -45.42
CA ASP A 142 45.92 -5.40 -46.49
C ASP A 142 45.69 -3.88 -46.53
N VAL A 143 44.52 -3.41 -46.11
CA VAL A 143 44.18 -1.97 -46.06
C VAL A 143 44.90 -1.28 -44.89
N LYS A 144 45.16 -2.00 -43.80
CA LYS A 144 45.86 -1.49 -42.61
C LYS A 144 47.33 -1.16 -42.88
N HIS A 145 47.93 -1.79 -43.88
CA HIS A 145 49.35 -1.62 -44.23
C HIS A 145 49.61 -0.47 -45.20
N ILE A 146 48.55 0.17 -45.74
CA ILE A 146 48.71 1.36 -46.58
C ILE A 146 49.22 2.50 -45.69
N PRO A 147 50.40 3.08 -45.97
CA PRO A 147 50.96 4.14 -45.14
C PRO A 147 50.11 5.40 -45.24
N MET A 148 49.72 5.95 -44.08
CA MET A 148 48.94 7.17 -44.03
C MET A 148 49.76 8.39 -44.49
N PRO A 149 49.15 9.37 -45.17
CA PRO A 149 49.80 10.64 -45.46
C PRO A 149 50.21 11.35 -44.16
N ARG A 150 51.30 12.11 -44.21
CA ARG A 150 51.95 12.71 -43.02
C ARG A 150 51.08 13.72 -42.24
N ASP A 151 49.98 14.18 -42.82
CA ASP A 151 49.07 15.17 -42.22
C ASP A 151 47.78 14.57 -41.64
N THR A 152 47.72 13.25 -41.42
CA THR A 152 46.55 12.66 -40.75
C THR A 152 46.63 12.95 -39.25
N PRO A 153 45.69 13.73 -38.67
CA PRO A 153 45.70 14.02 -37.24
C PRO A 153 45.61 12.72 -36.43
N PRO A 154 46.12 12.71 -35.18
CA PRO A 154 46.07 11.51 -34.34
C PRO A 154 44.62 11.01 -34.19
N PRO A 155 44.40 9.69 -34.17
CA PRO A 155 43.06 9.12 -34.11
C PRO A 155 42.34 9.59 -32.85
N ILE A 156 41.12 10.11 -33.03
CA ILE A 156 40.26 10.57 -31.95
C ILE A 156 39.99 9.38 -31.00
N PRO A 157 40.18 9.53 -29.68
CA PRO A 157 39.92 8.43 -28.75
C PRO A 157 38.46 8.01 -28.84
N GLN A 158 38.23 6.72 -29.09
CA GLN A 158 36.88 6.16 -29.12
C GLN A 158 36.24 6.33 -27.74
N ARG A 159 35.21 7.18 -27.66
CA ARG A 159 34.30 7.20 -26.52
C ARG A 159 33.54 5.89 -26.56
N TYR A 160 33.81 5.00 -25.62
CA TYR A 160 32.98 3.82 -25.36
C TYR A 160 31.57 4.31 -25.01
N GLN A 161 30.69 4.44 -26.00
CA GLN A 161 29.27 4.61 -25.75
C GLN A 161 28.79 3.31 -25.11
N ALA A 162 28.34 3.39 -23.85
CA ALA A 162 27.59 2.32 -23.23
C ALA A 162 26.40 2.00 -24.15
N ARG A 163 26.29 0.75 -24.59
CA ARG A 163 25.17 0.24 -25.40
C ARG A 163 23.85 0.62 -24.71
N HIS A 164 23.18 1.65 -25.21
CA HIS A 164 21.75 1.82 -25.02
C HIS A 164 21.07 0.78 -25.89
N ALA A 165 20.58 -0.28 -25.26
CA ALA A 165 19.71 -1.24 -25.91
C ALA A 165 18.38 -0.54 -26.24
N GLN A 166 18.08 -0.45 -27.53
CA GLN A 166 16.76 -0.70 -28.13
C GLN A 166 15.54 -0.23 -27.31
N ALA A 167 15.07 0.98 -27.58
CA ALA A 167 13.78 1.47 -27.13
C ALA A 167 13.18 2.39 -28.22
N GLU A 168 12.80 1.78 -29.35
CA GLU A 168 11.71 2.36 -30.14
C GLU A 168 10.40 1.74 -29.63
N ASP A 169 9.41 2.60 -29.36
CA ASP A 169 8.11 2.34 -28.70
C ASP A 169 8.09 2.14 -27.17
N ALA A 170 8.63 3.10 -26.42
CA ALA A 170 8.30 3.29 -25.00
C ALA A 170 7.58 4.65 -24.79
N PRO A 171 6.48 4.70 -24.01
CA PRO A 171 5.77 5.96 -23.72
C PRO A 171 6.71 6.94 -23.01
N GLN A 172 6.68 8.21 -23.43
CA GLN A 172 7.53 9.29 -22.93
C GLN A 172 7.57 9.29 -21.39
N GLU A 173 8.76 9.04 -20.83
CA GLU A 173 8.98 9.14 -19.40
C GLU A 173 8.67 10.57 -18.94
N PRO A 174 7.89 10.75 -17.86
CA PRO A 174 7.56 12.09 -17.36
C PRO A 174 8.86 12.81 -16.96
N LYS A 175 9.04 14.02 -17.50
CA LYS A 175 10.19 14.88 -17.22
C LYS A 175 10.43 14.94 -15.71
N LYS A 176 11.65 14.60 -15.29
CA LYS A 176 12.08 14.63 -13.89
C LYS A 176 11.85 16.03 -13.33
N ALA A 177 11.05 16.15 -12.28
CA ALA A 177 10.73 17.43 -11.66
C ALA A 177 12.01 18.05 -11.07
N THR A 178 12.41 19.20 -11.61
CA THR A 178 13.51 20.00 -11.07
C THR A 178 13.01 20.65 -9.78
N ILE A 179 13.45 20.15 -8.63
CA ILE A 179 13.09 20.72 -7.33
C ILE A 179 13.97 21.96 -7.12
N VAL A 180 13.36 23.14 -7.19
CA VAL A 180 13.99 24.40 -6.75
C VAL A 180 13.71 24.52 -5.25
N TYR A 181 14.76 24.63 -4.44
CA TYR A 181 14.63 24.83 -3.00
C TYR A 181 14.22 26.29 -2.74
N GLU A 182 12.93 26.57 -2.74
CA GLU A 182 12.38 27.81 -2.20
C GLU A 182 12.14 27.65 -0.70
N ALA A 183 12.54 28.64 0.09
CA ALA A 183 12.42 28.64 1.55
C ALA A 183 10.98 28.94 2.04
N ALA A 184 9.99 28.94 1.15
CA ALA A 184 8.61 29.23 1.50
C ALA A 184 7.93 27.98 2.12
N PRO A 185 7.15 28.12 3.19
CA PRO A 185 6.41 27.00 3.77
C PRO A 185 5.36 26.49 2.78
N GLN A 186 5.36 25.17 2.52
CA GLN A 186 4.39 24.52 1.65
C GLN A 186 3.06 24.32 2.39
N VAL A 187 2.08 25.20 2.17
CA VAL A 187 0.72 25.03 2.70
C VAL A 187 -0.01 23.96 1.89
N ARG A 188 -0.46 22.88 2.55
CA ARG A 188 -1.20 21.79 1.92
C ARG A 188 -2.69 21.95 2.13
N ASP A 189 -3.46 21.84 1.04
CA ASP A 189 -4.92 21.79 1.11
C ASP A 189 -5.36 20.44 1.68
N LEU A 190 -5.47 20.35 3.01
CA LEU A 190 -5.82 19.12 3.71
C LEU A 190 -7.15 18.52 3.25
N LEU A 191 -8.11 19.36 2.83
CA LEU A 191 -9.39 18.89 2.27
C LEU A 191 -9.21 18.10 0.98
N LYS A 192 -8.31 18.54 0.08
CA LYS A 192 -8.03 17.83 -1.18
C LYS A 192 -7.25 16.55 -0.91
N GLU A 193 -6.35 16.56 0.07
CA GLU A 193 -5.62 15.35 0.48
C GLU A 193 -6.53 14.33 1.17
N ALA A 194 -7.47 14.77 2.00
CA ALA A 194 -8.45 13.91 2.66
C ALA A 194 -9.35 13.17 1.66
N THR A 195 -9.71 13.80 0.53
CA THR A 195 -10.46 13.09 -0.53
C THR A 195 -9.70 11.89 -1.12
N ARG A 196 -8.36 11.88 -1.06
CA ARG A 196 -7.54 10.74 -1.50
C ARG A 196 -7.56 9.59 -0.50
N PHE A 197 -7.88 9.86 0.76
CA PHE A 197 -7.98 8.85 1.82
C PHE A 197 -9.36 8.17 1.87
N MET A 198 -10.35 8.66 1.11
CA MET A 198 -11.67 8.03 1.05
C MET A 198 -11.63 6.67 0.35
N PRO A 199 -12.27 5.63 0.90
CA PRO A 199 -12.45 4.36 0.22
C PRO A 199 -13.14 4.54 -1.13
N ALA A 200 -12.76 3.74 -2.12
CA ALA A 200 -13.29 3.83 -3.48
C ALA A 200 -14.82 3.68 -3.55
N SER A 201 -15.42 2.89 -2.64
CA SER A 201 -16.87 2.71 -2.54
C SER A 201 -17.59 4.01 -2.15
N VAL A 202 -17.07 4.71 -1.13
CA VAL A 202 -17.61 5.99 -0.66
C VAL A 202 -17.41 7.06 -1.73
N ALA A 203 -16.23 7.12 -2.34
CA ALA A 203 -15.96 8.05 -3.44
C ALA A 203 -16.90 7.84 -4.64
N GLN A 204 -17.27 6.59 -4.94
CA GLN A 204 -18.25 6.27 -5.97
C GLN A 204 -19.66 6.71 -5.59
N LYS A 205 -20.11 6.47 -4.35
CA LYS A 205 -21.43 6.93 -3.85
C LYS A 205 -21.54 8.45 -3.87
N VAL A 206 -20.50 9.15 -3.43
CA VAL A 206 -20.43 10.63 -3.47
C VAL A 206 -20.47 11.15 -4.91
N LYS A 207 -19.81 10.48 -5.88
CA LYS A 207 -19.89 10.87 -7.30
C LYS A 207 -21.27 10.62 -7.91
N LEU A 208 -21.88 9.48 -7.60
CA LEU A 208 -23.27 9.18 -8.00
C LEU A 208 -24.26 10.17 -7.39
N ALA A 209 -24.05 10.56 -6.13
CA ALA A 209 -24.82 11.59 -5.47
C ALA A 209 -24.66 12.96 -6.16
N LYS A 210 -23.44 13.31 -6.56
CA LYS A 210 -23.17 14.51 -7.38
C LYS A 210 -23.72 14.42 -8.82
N GLY A 211 -24.30 13.30 -9.22
CA GLY A 211 -24.80 13.06 -10.58
C GLY A 211 -23.69 12.81 -11.62
N GLU A 212 -22.45 12.61 -11.17
CA GLU A 212 -21.32 12.30 -12.03
C GLU A 212 -21.22 10.80 -12.26
N GLY A 213 -21.63 10.35 -13.46
CA GLY A 213 -21.46 8.96 -13.90
C GLY A 213 -22.75 8.33 -14.43
N ARG A 214 -23.11 7.16 -13.88
CA ARG A 214 -24.31 6.42 -14.31
C ARG A 214 -25.57 7.19 -13.86
N LEU A 215 -26.58 7.25 -14.73
CA LEU A 215 -27.91 7.71 -14.33
C LEU A 215 -28.41 6.82 -13.18
N LEU A 216 -28.75 7.46 -12.06
CA LEU A 216 -29.15 6.77 -10.84
C LEU A 216 -30.61 6.32 -10.96
N GLU A 217 -30.88 5.06 -10.63
CA GLU A 217 -32.26 4.57 -10.57
C GLU A 217 -32.97 5.19 -9.35
N PRO A 218 -34.29 5.43 -9.39
CA PRO A 218 -35.02 6.09 -8.30
C PRO A 218 -34.87 5.35 -6.96
N GLU A 219 -34.84 4.01 -6.96
CA GLU A 219 -34.60 3.23 -5.73
C GLU A 219 -33.18 3.36 -5.18
N GLU A 220 -32.19 3.65 -6.03
CA GLU A 220 -30.81 3.90 -5.61
C GLU A 220 -30.62 5.34 -5.13
N PHE A 221 -31.41 6.27 -5.66
CA PHE A 221 -31.48 7.66 -5.22
C PHE A 221 -31.99 7.75 -3.78
N ASP A 222 -33.08 7.05 -3.47
CA ASP A 222 -33.63 7.01 -2.12
C ASP A 222 -32.64 6.40 -1.13
N LYS A 223 -31.88 5.37 -1.53
CA LYS A 223 -30.81 4.80 -0.70
C LYS A 223 -29.66 5.77 -0.44
N LEU A 224 -29.20 6.51 -1.46
CA LEU A 224 -28.15 7.51 -1.26
C LEU A 224 -28.63 8.67 -0.38
N ARG A 225 -29.93 8.98 -0.43
CA ARG A 225 -30.59 9.94 0.43
C ARG A 225 -30.67 9.43 1.88
N GLU A 226 -31.16 8.22 2.10
CA GLU A 226 -31.19 7.56 3.40
C GLU A 226 -29.80 7.41 4.03
N GLU A 227 -28.80 7.07 3.22
CA GLU A 227 -27.40 6.95 3.65
C GLU A 227 -26.72 8.33 3.89
N GLY A 228 -27.40 9.44 3.62
CA GLY A 228 -26.90 10.79 3.88
C GLY A 228 -25.84 11.30 2.90
N TYR A 229 -25.70 10.68 1.72
CA TYR A 229 -24.78 11.16 0.67
C TYR A 229 -25.37 12.28 -0.19
N MET A 230 -26.67 12.54 -0.06
CA MET A 230 -27.40 13.61 -0.74
C MET A 230 -27.87 14.65 0.29
N ASP A 231 -27.48 15.91 0.12
CA ASP A 231 -27.94 17.00 0.99
C ASP A 231 -29.39 17.35 0.67
N GLU A 232 -30.33 17.00 1.56
CA GLU A 232 -31.76 17.31 1.41
C GLU A 232 -32.09 18.81 1.56
N LYS A 233 -31.11 19.62 1.99
CA LYS A 233 -31.29 21.03 2.37
C LYS A 233 -30.53 22.03 1.49
N LYS A 234 -30.29 21.72 0.21
CA LYS A 234 -29.89 22.75 -0.76
C LYS A 234 -31.07 23.14 -1.64
N PRO A 235 -31.92 24.10 -1.23
CA PRO A 235 -32.71 24.81 -2.21
C PRO A 235 -31.75 25.52 -3.16
N ARG A 236 -32.01 25.39 -4.46
CA ARG A 236 -31.29 26.12 -5.50
C ARG A 236 -31.54 27.61 -5.32
N THR A 237 -30.67 28.33 -4.62
CA THR A 237 -30.74 29.79 -4.56
C THR A 237 -29.34 30.39 -4.61
N ALA A 238 -29.14 31.22 -5.64
CA ALA A 238 -28.09 32.21 -5.72
C ALA A 238 -28.20 33.17 -4.53
N GLY A 239 -27.07 33.52 -3.91
CA GLY A 239 -27.01 34.38 -2.74
C GLY A 239 -26.01 33.88 -1.71
N LYS A 240 -24.75 33.72 -2.13
CA LYS A 240 -23.62 33.69 -1.20
C LYS A 240 -23.37 35.13 -0.77
N ASP A 241 -22.98 35.33 0.49
CA ASP A 241 -22.33 36.53 1.07
C ASP A 241 -22.99 37.00 2.38
N ALA A 242 -24.27 36.70 2.65
CA ALA A 242 -24.92 37.15 3.90
C ALA A 242 -25.04 36.07 4.99
N GLN A 243 -24.95 34.79 4.65
CA GLN A 243 -25.10 33.68 5.62
C GLN A 243 -23.76 33.21 6.21
N GLU A 244 -22.63 33.55 5.57
CA GLU A 244 -21.32 33.14 6.06
C GLU A 244 -20.87 33.98 7.27
N GLU A 245 -21.35 35.22 7.43
CA GLU A 245 -21.05 36.08 8.59
C GLU A 245 -21.80 35.63 9.84
N ASP A 246 -23.08 35.25 9.73
CA ASP A 246 -23.86 34.72 10.87
C ASP A 246 -23.35 33.36 11.36
N GLU A 247 -22.86 32.51 10.44
CA GLU A 247 -22.26 31.21 10.78
C GLU A 247 -20.85 31.37 11.37
N LEU A 248 -20.06 32.37 10.94
CA LEU A 248 -18.76 32.69 11.53
C LEU A 248 -18.89 33.34 12.90
N ASP A 249 -19.87 34.22 13.11
CA ASP A 249 -20.11 34.84 14.42
C ASP A 249 -20.62 33.83 15.46
N THR A 250 -21.49 32.90 15.05
CA THR A 250 -21.92 31.79 15.92
C THR A 250 -20.78 30.82 16.22
N PHE A 251 -19.89 30.57 15.25
CA PHE A 251 -18.70 29.75 15.46
C PHE A 251 -17.67 30.42 16.38
N LEU A 252 -17.36 31.71 16.17
CA LEU A 252 -16.47 32.48 17.06
C LEU A 252 -17.00 32.56 18.49
N LYS A 253 -18.33 32.65 18.65
CA LYS A 253 -18.99 32.61 19.95
C LYS A 253 -18.89 31.24 20.61
N SER A 254 -19.01 30.15 19.84
CA SER A 254 -18.83 28.77 20.32
C SER A 254 -17.37 28.43 20.70
N THR A 255 -16.39 29.11 20.08
CA THR A 255 -14.97 28.97 20.42
C THR A 255 -14.49 29.89 21.53
N SER A 256 -15.34 30.81 21.99
CA SER A 256 -14.99 31.73 23.06
C SER A 256 -15.05 31.02 24.42
N ALA A 257 -14.11 31.35 25.32
CA ALA A 257 -13.88 30.74 26.63
C ALA A 257 -15.11 30.63 27.57
N GLY A 258 -16.24 31.25 27.20
CA GLY A 258 -17.51 31.15 27.92
C GLY A 258 -18.10 29.74 27.93
N GLU A 259 -18.06 28.98 26.83
CA GLU A 259 -18.63 27.62 26.83
C GLU A 259 -17.79 26.62 27.65
N MET A 260 -16.47 26.81 27.73
CA MET A 260 -15.61 25.98 28.58
C MET A 260 -15.84 26.28 30.06
N ALA A 261 -16.05 27.55 30.41
CA ALA A 261 -16.43 27.96 31.75
C ALA A 261 -17.83 27.46 32.13
N GLU A 262 -18.80 27.52 31.21
CA GLU A 262 -20.16 27.00 31.43
C GLU A 262 -20.18 25.48 31.54
N LYS A 263 -19.46 24.76 30.67
CA LYS A 263 -19.34 23.29 30.76
C LYS A 263 -18.59 22.84 32.01
N ALA A 264 -17.56 23.58 32.44
CA ALA A 264 -16.86 23.30 33.69
C ALA A 264 -17.75 23.56 34.91
N ALA A 265 -18.57 24.62 34.89
CA ALA A 265 -19.54 24.91 35.94
C ALA A 265 -20.65 23.84 35.99
N GLU A 266 -21.20 23.43 34.83
CA GLU A 266 -22.19 22.36 34.75
C GLU A 266 -21.62 21.01 35.20
N ALA A 267 -20.39 20.68 34.83
CA ALA A 267 -19.71 19.47 35.29
C ALA A 267 -19.46 19.48 36.80
N ALA A 268 -19.03 20.61 37.37
CA ALA A 268 -18.84 20.75 38.82
C ALA A 268 -20.16 20.62 39.60
N VAL A 269 -21.26 21.12 39.05
CA VAL A 269 -22.60 20.95 39.65
C VAL A 269 -23.01 19.47 39.62
N GLN A 270 -22.78 18.76 38.52
CA GLN A 270 -23.09 17.33 38.40
C GLN A 270 -22.25 16.47 39.35
N GLU A 271 -20.96 16.77 39.51
CA GLU A 271 -20.10 16.09 40.48
C GLU A 271 -20.56 16.33 41.92
N ALA A 272 -20.92 17.58 42.25
CA ALA A 272 -21.46 17.93 43.56
C ALA A 272 -22.81 17.23 43.84
N GLU A 273 -23.70 17.13 42.85
CA GLU A 273 -24.96 16.39 42.96
C GLU A 273 -24.73 14.89 43.19
N TYR A 274 -23.76 14.29 42.49
CA TYR A 274 -23.40 12.89 42.65
C TYR A 274 -22.83 12.60 44.06
N ASP A 275 -21.98 13.49 44.57
CA ASP A 275 -21.40 13.37 45.90
C ASP A 275 -22.46 13.55 47.01
N MET A 276 -23.42 14.45 46.82
CA MET A 276 -24.55 14.59 47.74
C MET A 276 -25.44 13.34 47.74
N MET A 277 -25.76 12.80 46.56
CA MET A 277 -26.53 11.56 46.44
C MET A 277 -25.80 10.37 47.10
N ALA A 278 -24.47 10.30 46.98
CA ALA A 278 -23.66 9.28 47.63
C ALA A 278 -23.62 9.44 49.17
N ALA A 279 -23.63 10.67 49.68
CA ALA A 279 -23.69 10.97 51.12
C ALA A 279 -25.07 10.64 51.73
N GLU A 280 -26.15 10.84 50.96
CA GLU A 280 -27.51 10.45 51.33
C GLU A 280 -27.64 8.92 51.44
N VAL A 281 -27.12 8.18 50.46
CA VAL A 281 -27.09 6.70 50.47
C VAL A 281 -26.32 6.14 51.66
N LYS A 282 -25.24 6.82 52.09
CA LYS A 282 -24.47 6.46 53.30
C LYS A 282 -25.17 6.87 54.61
N GLY A 283 -26.35 7.48 54.54
CA GLY A 283 -27.17 7.86 55.70
C GLY A 283 -26.61 9.04 56.50
N GLN A 284 -25.70 9.81 55.91
CA GLN A 284 -25.05 10.95 56.56
C GLN A 284 -25.91 12.23 56.48
N MET A 285 -26.89 12.27 55.58
CA MET A 285 -27.88 13.33 55.45
C MET A 285 -29.15 12.96 56.22
N LYS A 286 -29.19 13.35 57.49
CA LYS A 286 -30.41 13.29 58.31
C LYS A 286 -30.66 14.64 58.95
N GLY A 287 -31.55 15.40 58.33
CA GLY A 287 -32.02 16.70 58.81
C GLY A 287 -31.40 17.88 58.07
N ILE A 288 -32.22 18.90 57.85
CA ILE A 288 -31.97 20.08 56.99
C ILE A 288 -30.66 20.81 57.34
N SER A 289 -30.25 20.82 58.61
CA SER A 289 -29.01 21.47 59.04
C SER A 289 -27.75 20.75 58.57
N LYS A 290 -27.75 19.42 58.53
CA LYS A 290 -26.59 18.63 58.08
C LYS A 290 -26.46 18.62 56.56
N GLU A 291 -27.58 18.73 55.85
CA GLU A 291 -27.60 18.87 54.39
C GLU A 291 -26.97 20.20 53.96
N ALA A 292 -27.27 21.28 54.67
CA ALA A 292 -26.66 22.60 54.45
C ALA A 292 -25.14 22.58 54.71
N GLU A 293 -24.68 21.94 55.78
CA GLU A 293 -23.24 21.82 56.09
C GLU A 293 -22.48 20.99 55.03
N VAL A 294 -23.08 19.93 54.50
CA VAL A 294 -22.47 19.11 53.45
C VAL A 294 -22.39 19.90 52.14
N ALA A 295 -23.46 20.60 51.75
CA ALA A 295 -23.49 21.44 50.55
C ALA A 295 -22.49 22.61 50.62
N GLU A 296 -22.35 23.26 51.76
CA GLU A 296 -21.34 24.31 51.94
C GLU A 296 -19.91 23.78 51.81
N ASN A 297 -19.65 22.58 52.31
CA ASN A 297 -18.30 21.99 52.28
C ASN A 297 -17.90 21.46 50.90
N THR A 298 -18.85 20.97 50.10
CA THR A 298 -18.58 20.55 48.72
C THR A 298 -18.30 21.74 47.82
N LEU A 299 -19.09 22.81 47.93
CA LEU A 299 -18.90 24.03 47.14
C LEU A 299 -17.60 24.76 47.48
N LYS A 300 -17.16 24.75 48.74
CA LYS A 300 -15.88 25.37 49.17
C LYS A 300 -14.63 24.68 48.62
N ARG A 301 -14.74 23.43 48.13
CA ARG A 301 -13.60 22.65 47.61
C ARG A 301 -13.36 22.85 46.11
N VAL A 302 -14.30 23.46 45.38
CA VAL A 302 -14.15 23.74 43.96
C VAL A 302 -13.33 25.03 43.80
N GLN A 303 -12.01 24.89 43.66
CA GLN A 303 -11.12 25.96 43.24
C GLN A 303 -10.87 25.80 41.75
N ILE A 304 -11.17 26.84 40.96
CA ILE A 304 -10.90 26.87 39.52
C ILE A 304 -9.40 27.16 39.39
N GLU A 305 -8.61 26.10 39.18
CA GLU A 305 -7.19 26.22 38.86
C GLU A 305 -7.08 26.39 37.34
N GLU A 306 -6.75 27.61 36.90
CA GLU A 306 -6.48 27.92 35.50
C GLU A 306 -5.17 27.24 35.10
N VAL A 307 -5.26 26.05 34.47
CA VAL A 307 -4.11 25.37 33.90
C VAL A 307 -3.79 26.04 32.56
N GLU A 308 -2.81 26.95 32.58
CA GLU A 308 -2.18 27.46 31.37
C GLU A 308 -1.42 26.31 30.70
N ASP A 309 -1.97 25.78 29.60
CA ASP A 309 -1.30 24.78 28.76
C ASP A 309 -0.05 25.42 28.10
N GLU A 310 1.08 25.40 28.81
CA GLU A 310 2.41 25.51 28.22
C GLU A 310 2.77 24.16 27.58
N ASP A 311 2.51 24.00 26.28
CA ASP A 311 3.43 23.35 25.31
C ASP A 311 2.83 23.29 23.89
N LEU A 312 3.73 23.50 22.92
CA LEU A 312 3.55 23.63 21.45
C LEU A 312 2.89 22.44 20.73
#